data_AF-A0A7J7I2I9-F1
#
_entry.id   AF-A0A7J7I2I9-F1
#
_cell.length_a   1.000
_cell.length_b   1.000
_cell.length_c   1.000
_cell.angle_alpha   90.00
_cell.angle_beta   90.00
_cell.angle_gamma   90.00
#
_symmetry.space_group_name_H-M   'P 1'
#
loop_
_entity.id
_entity.type
_entity.pdbx_description
1 polymer ?
#
loop_
_entity_poly.entity_id
_entity_poly.type
_entity_poly.pdbx_seq_one_letter_code
_entity_poly.pdbx_strand_id
1 'polypeptide(L)'
;MCRMGYTDVFNKFMDNNGKIRESLIGDVRGMLNLYEAEHLRVRGGDILDEAMSFTITHLESAVPNLSNLVQEQVIHALNQPIHKGLTRLEAARYVFFYEQDDSHNKVLLNFAKLDFNLLQKMHQWELSEITRWWKELDFAKKMPFAIDRIVECYFWILGVYFEPQYLLARRMLTKVIALTSIIDDIYDVYGTLEELVLFTDAIESAIDQLPDYMKPCYQTLLDVYNMIDEEMTRKGRSYRVHYAKSTLEYTLKKPNGFTKATVPSIEDYMRVALLTCGYTMLTTTSFVGKGEVMSKEAFDWVSSDSLIVQASSVVCRLMDDMVGHKVIS
;
A
#
# COMPACT_ATOMS: atom_id res chain seq x y z
N MET A 1 -28.26 -10.46 -28.00
CA MET A 1 -28.02 -10.01 -26.61
C MET A 1 -27.10 -8.81 -26.67
N CYS A 2 -27.62 -7.59 -26.49
CA CYS A 2 -26.76 -6.42 -26.30
C CYS A 2 -25.92 -6.65 -25.05
N ARG A 3 -24.60 -6.58 -25.19
CA ARG A 3 -23.71 -6.46 -24.04
C ARG A 3 -24.03 -5.12 -23.39
N MET A 4 -24.70 -5.12 -22.25
CA MET A 4 -24.75 -3.93 -21.41
C MET A 4 -23.31 -3.57 -21.05
N GLY A 5 -22.87 -2.35 -21.40
CA GLY A 5 -21.64 -1.77 -20.88
C GLY A 5 -21.77 -1.58 -19.37
N TYR A 6 -20.67 -1.64 -18.62
CA TYR A 6 -20.74 -1.55 -17.14
C TYR A 6 -21.34 -0.22 -16.65
N THR A 7 -21.30 0.83 -17.47
CA THR A 7 -21.89 2.14 -17.20
C THR A 7 -23.37 2.24 -17.57
N ASP A 8 -23.96 1.26 -18.26
CA ASP A 8 -25.35 1.36 -18.74
C ASP A 8 -26.37 1.39 -17.60
N VAL A 9 -26.00 0.89 -16.43
CA VAL A 9 -26.82 0.97 -15.21
C VAL A 9 -27.11 2.43 -14.81
N PHE A 10 -26.26 3.37 -15.22
CA PHE A 10 -26.40 4.79 -14.93
C PHE A 10 -27.29 5.54 -15.93
N ASN A 11 -27.57 4.97 -17.11
CA ASN A 11 -28.37 5.63 -18.15
C ASN A 11 -29.77 6.05 -17.67
N LYS A 12 -30.34 5.33 -16.69
CA LYS A 12 -31.65 5.68 -16.09
C LYS A 12 -31.64 6.98 -15.28
N PHE A 13 -30.46 7.46 -14.88
CA PHE A 13 -30.24 8.70 -14.15
C PHE A 13 -29.93 9.88 -15.08
N MET A 14 -29.80 9.63 -16.38
CA MET A 14 -29.48 10.64 -17.38
C MET A 14 -30.76 11.30 -17.94
N ASP A 15 -30.65 12.57 -18.30
CA ASP A 15 -31.66 13.34 -19.00
C ASP A 15 -31.58 13.09 -20.53
N ASN A 16 -32.43 13.78 -21.30
CA ASN A 16 -32.46 13.63 -22.76
C ASN A 16 -31.22 14.21 -23.46
N ASN A 17 -30.42 15.02 -22.76
CA ASN A 17 -29.16 15.59 -23.26
C ASN A 17 -27.95 14.71 -22.92
N GLY A 18 -28.18 13.59 -22.22
CA GLY A 18 -27.10 12.73 -21.75
C GLY A 18 -26.36 13.28 -20.54
N LYS A 19 -26.99 14.13 -19.72
CA LYS A 19 -26.45 14.64 -18.45
C LYS A 19 -27.15 14.02 -17.25
N ILE A 20 -26.53 14.00 -16.08
CA ILE A 20 -27.21 13.57 -14.85
C ILE A 20 -28.39 14.50 -14.55
N ARG A 21 -29.56 13.92 -14.26
CA ARG A 21 -30.79 14.67 -13.95
C ARG A 21 -30.61 15.53 -12.70
N GLU A 22 -30.85 16.83 -12.82
CA GLU A 22 -30.83 17.78 -11.70
C GLU A 22 -31.84 17.44 -10.59
N SER A 23 -32.89 16.68 -10.90
CA SER A 23 -33.84 16.20 -9.88
C SER A 23 -33.21 15.27 -8.83
N LEU A 24 -32.00 14.75 -9.08
CA LEU A 24 -31.24 13.92 -8.15
C LEU A 24 -30.44 14.72 -7.12
N ILE A 25 -30.30 16.04 -7.30
CA ILE A 25 -29.49 16.90 -6.41
C ILE A 25 -30.03 16.90 -4.97
N GLY A 26 -31.33 16.70 -4.78
CA GLY A 26 -31.94 16.59 -3.45
C GLY A 26 -31.62 15.28 -2.72
N ASP A 27 -31.19 14.23 -3.42
CA ASP A 27 -30.83 12.93 -2.84
C ASP A 27 -29.33 12.87 -2.51
N VAL A 28 -28.96 13.50 -1.39
CA VAL A 28 -27.57 13.58 -0.92
C VAL A 28 -26.95 12.19 -0.73
N ARG A 29 -27.71 11.22 -0.23
CA ARG A 29 -27.22 9.85 -0.02
C ARG A 29 -27.01 9.15 -1.36
N GLY A 30 -27.91 9.36 -2.32
CA GLY A 30 -27.76 8.91 -3.70
C GLY A 30 -26.50 9.50 -4.37
N MET A 31 -26.27 10.81 -4.23
CA MET A 31 -25.08 11.48 -4.75
C MET A 31 -23.78 10.96 -4.12
N LEU A 32 -23.75 10.75 -2.81
CA LEU A 32 -22.60 10.20 -2.10
C LEU A 32 -22.26 8.78 -2.58
N ASN A 33 -23.28 7.93 -2.76
CA ASN A 33 -23.07 6.58 -3.28
C ASN A 33 -22.59 6.58 -4.74
N LEU A 34 -23.07 7.52 -5.56
CA LEU A 34 -22.61 7.70 -6.93
C LEU A 34 -21.14 8.15 -6.96
N TYR A 35 -20.78 9.13 -6.12
CA TYR A 35 -19.40 9.59 -5.92
C TYR A 35 -18.45 8.44 -5.59
N GLU A 36 -18.82 7.59 -4.62
CA GLU A 36 -18.00 6.43 -4.25
C GLU A 36 -17.87 5.43 -5.41
N ALA A 37 -18.96 5.15 -6.12
CA ALA A 37 -18.95 4.23 -7.26
C ALA A 37 -18.03 4.70 -8.41
N GLU A 38 -17.86 6.00 -8.61
CA GLU A 38 -16.99 6.55 -9.65
C GLU A 38 -15.50 6.34 -9.37
N HIS A 39 -15.09 6.03 -8.13
CA HIS A 39 -13.72 5.63 -7.83
C HIS A 39 -13.39 4.19 -8.26
N LEU A 40 -14.39 3.44 -8.74
CA LEU A 40 -14.23 2.13 -9.39
C LEU A 40 -14.21 2.20 -10.93
N ARG A 41 -14.20 3.40 -11.51
CA ARG A 41 -14.25 3.57 -12.97
C ARG A 41 -13.03 2.97 -13.67
N VAL A 42 -13.25 2.48 -14.89
CA VAL A 42 -12.21 2.02 -15.81
C VAL A 42 -12.11 2.93 -17.03
N ARG A 43 -10.98 2.87 -17.77
CA ARG A 43 -10.77 3.67 -18.99
C ARG A 43 -11.91 3.46 -20.00
N GLY A 44 -12.36 4.55 -20.63
CA GLY A 44 -13.47 4.55 -21.60
C GLY A 44 -14.86 4.63 -20.96
N GLY A 45 -14.97 5.10 -19.71
CA GLY A 45 -16.21 5.29 -18.99
C GLY A 45 -16.63 6.75 -18.89
N ASP A 46 -16.81 7.44 -20.03
CA ASP A 46 -17.07 8.90 -20.11
C ASP A 46 -18.23 9.36 -19.21
N ILE A 47 -19.25 8.51 -19.03
CA ILE A 47 -20.40 8.76 -18.15
C ILE A 47 -19.96 8.97 -16.69
N LEU A 48 -18.99 8.20 -16.19
CA LEU A 48 -18.50 8.32 -14.81
C LEU A 48 -17.53 9.49 -14.62
N ASP A 49 -16.89 9.96 -15.70
CA ASP A 49 -16.04 11.16 -15.62
C ASP A 49 -16.90 12.43 -15.51
N GLU A 50 -18.02 12.50 -16.25
CA GLU A 50 -19.00 13.59 -16.06
C GLU A 50 -19.66 13.51 -14.68
N ALA A 51 -20.01 12.29 -14.25
CA ALA A 51 -20.64 12.06 -12.95
C ALA A 51 -19.76 12.54 -11.79
N MET A 52 -18.45 12.32 -11.85
CA MET A 52 -17.48 12.77 -10.84
C MET A 52 -17.50 14.29 -10.63
N SER A 53 -17.52 15.07 -11.72
CA SER A 53 -17.58 16.52 -11.57
C SER A 53 -18.93 16.97 -10.99
N PHE A 54 -20.02 16.32 -11.39
CA PHE A 54 -21.37 16.61 -10.93
C PHE A 54 -21.54 16.31 -9.44
N THR A 55 -21.13 15.12 -8.99
CA THR A 55 -21.24 14.68 -7.60
C THR A 55 -20.39 15.53 -6.67
N ILE A 56 -19.12 15.81 -7.02
CA ILE A 56 -18.25 16.69 -6.22
C ILE A 56 -18.90 18.06 -6.02
N THR A 57 -19.30 18.72 -7.12
CA THR A 57 -19.87 20.07 -7.09
C THR A 57 -21.09 20.16 -6.17
N HIS A 58 -22.00 19.20 -6.29
CA HIS A 58 -23.25 19.24 -5.54
C HIS A 58 -23.10 18.75 -4.10
N LEU A 59 -22.21 17.80 -3.82
CA LEU A 59 -21.88 17.40 -2.46
C LEU A 59 -21.21 18.56 -1.70
N GLU A 60 -20.22 19.23 -2.28
CA GLU A 60 -19.57 20.41 -1.69
C GLU A 60 -20.58 21.53 -1.40
N SER A 61 -21.47 21.82 -2.35
CA SER A 61 -22.51 22.83 -2.17
C SER A 61 -23.56 22.43 -1.13
N ALA A 62 -23.79 21.14 -0.90
CA ALA A 62 -24.77 20.65 0.06
C ALA A 62 -24.24 20.71 1.50
N VAL A 63 -22.92 20.50 1.71
CA VAL A 63 -22.26 20.40 3.03
C VAL A 63 -22.78 21.40 4.08
N PRO A 64 -22.91 22.72 3.82
CA PRO A 64 -23.34 23.68 4.83
C PRO A 64 -24.76 23.47 5.36
N ASN A 65 -25.60 22.77 4.59
CA ASN A 65 -27.04 22.58 4.89
C ASN A 65 -27.37 21.15 5.36
N LEU A 66 -26.38 20.28 5.52
CA LEU A 66 -26.56 18.90 5.96
C LEU A 66 -26.63 18.81 7.49
N SER A 67 -27.30 17.77 8.01
CA SER A 67 -27.21 17.41 9.42
C SER A 67 -25.79 16.94 9.76
N ASN A 68 -25.34 17.14 11.01
CA ASN A 68 -23.96 16.86 11.42
C ASN A 68 -23.44 15.48 10.96
N LEU A 69 -24.25 14.41 11.09
CA LEU A 69 -23.81 13.07 10.71
C LEU A 69 -23.59 12.90 9.20
N VAL A 70 -24.56 13.34 8.38
CA VAL A 70 -24.45 13.23 6.92
C VAL A 70 -23.38 14.19 6.40
N GLN A 71 -23.25 15.36 7.02
CA GLN A 71 -22.19 16.32 6.76
C GLN A 71 -20.81 15.69 6.96
N GLU A 72 -20.56 15.07 8.12
CA GLU A 72 -19.29 14.40 8.41
C GLU A 72 -18.98 13.26 7.42
N GLN A 73 -19.99 12.48 7.01
CA GLN A 73 -19.82 11.44 5.99
C GLN A 73 -19.42 12.01 4.63
N VAL A 74 -20.09 13.07 4.18
CA VAL A 74 -19.79 13.72 2.90
C VAL A 74 -18.41 14.36 2.92
N ILE A 75 -18.06 15.09 3.98
CA ILE A 75 -16.72 15.69 4.14
C ILE A 75 -15.65 14.60 4.15
N HIS A 76 -15.89 13.49 4.85
CA HIS A 76 -14.95 12.37 4.88
C HIS A 76 -14.74 11.78 3.48
N ALA A 77 -15.80 11.44 2.76
CA ALA A 77 -15.71 10.86 1.42
C ALA A 77 -14.99 11.78 0.42
N LEU A 78 -15.31 13.09 0.43
CA LEU A 78 -14.66 14.08 -0.43
C LEU A 78 -13.15 14.17 -0.20
N ASN A 79 -12.70 13.95 1.04
CA ASN A 79 -11.27 13.94 1.38
C ASN A 79 -10.61 12.56 1.15
N GLN A 80 -11.33 11.50 1.48
CA GLN A 80 -10.83 10.12 1.48
C GLN A 80 -11.93 9.17 1.01
N PRO A 81 -12.01 8.90 -0.30
CA PRO A 81 -12.97 7.94 -0.85
C PRO A 81 -12.73 6.54 -0.26
N ILE A 82 -13.80 5.77 -0.08
CA ILE A 82 -13.76 4.43 0.51
C ILE A 82 -12.81 3.53 -0.28
N HIS A 83 -12.86 3.59 -1.61
CA HIS A 83 -12.02 2.76 -2.49
C HIS A 83 -10.55 3.15 -2.54
N LYS A 84 -10.18 4.28 -1.92
CA LYS A 84 -8.79 4.72 -1.76
C LYS A 84 -8.34 4.68 -0.30
N GLY A 85 -9.23 4.32 0.63
CA GLY A 85 -8.96 4.22 2.05
C GLY A 85 -8.47 2.82 2.45
N LEU A 86 -7.70 2.74 3.52
CA LEU A 86 -7.33 1.44 4.10
C LEU A 86 -8.56 0.82 4.76
N THR A 87 -8.89 -0.42 4.38
CA THR A 87 -10.13 -1.11 4.79
C THR A 87 -10.39 -1.04 6.30
N ARG A 88 -9.34 -1.18 7.13
CA ARG A 88 -9.48 -1.13 8.59
C ARG A 88 -9.74 0.26 9.14
N LEU A 89 -9.18 1.30 8.53
CA LEU A 89 -9.45 2.69 8.93
C LEU A 89 -10.87 3.08 8.54
N GLU A 90 -11.27 2.73 7.32
CA GLU A 90 -12.63 2.98 6.84
C GLU A 90 -13.67 2.19 7.65
N ALA A 91 -13.36 0.95 8.03
CA ALA A 91 -14.22 0.17 8.93
C ALA A 91 -14.38 0.83 10.30
N ALA A 92 -13.30 1.36 10.89
CA ALA A 92 -13.38 2.06 12.18
C ALA A 92 -14.27 3.30 12.11
N ARG A 93 -14.13 4.10 11.05
CA ARG A 93 -14.99 5.27 10.79
C ARG A 93 -16.43 4.85 10.52
N TYR A 94 -16.63 3.81 9.74
CA TYR A 94 -17.97 3.34 9.39
C TYR A 94 -18.71 2.77 10.59
N VAL A 95 -18.03 2.11 11.54
CA VAL A 95 -18.65 1.67 12.80
C VAL A 95 -19.20 2.86 13.59
N PHE A 96 -18.49 3.99 13.63
CA PHE A 96 -18.99 5.22 14.25
C PHE A 96 -20.25 5.74 13.55
N PHE A 97 -20.22 5.84 12.22
CA PHE A 97 -21.38 6.29 11.44
C PHE A 97 -22.59 5.36 11.55
N TYR A 98 -22.35 4.05 11.52
CA TYR A 98 -23.38 3.02 11.57
C TYR A 98 -24.08 2.95 12.93
N GLU A 99 -23.36 3.24 14.02
CA GLU A 99 -23.94 3.31 15.36
C GLU A 99 -24.99 4.43 15.50
N GLN A 100 -24.81 5.52 14.74
CA GLN A 100 -25.70 6.68 14.77
C GLN A 100 -26.93 6.54 13.84
N ASP A 101 -26.98 5.51 13.01
CA ASP A 101 -28.14 5.23 12.16
C ASP A 101 -29.24 4.56 12.99
N ASP A 102 -30.38 5.20 13.17
CA ASP A 102 -31.51 4.66 13.94
C ASP A 102 -32.03 3.30 13.42
N SER A 103 -31.75 2.98 12.15
CA SER A 103 -32.15 1.72 11.50
C SER A 103 -31.08 0.62 11.55
N HIS A 104 -29.95 0.85 12.22
CA HIS A 104 -28.83 -0.09 12.21
C HIS A 104 -29.19 -1.45 12.82
N ASN A 105 -28.57 -2.49 12.28
CA ASN A 105 -28.66 -3.83 12.82
C ASN A 105 -27.75 -3.95 14.05
N LYS A 106 -28.35 -4.04 15.24
CA LYS A 106 -27.63 -4.15 16.52
C LYS A 106 -26.69 -5.36 16.60
N VAL A 107 -27.06 -6.48 15.97
CA VAL A 107 -26.22 -7.69 15.94
C VAL A 107 -24.97 -7.43 15.11
N LEU A 108 -25.12 -6.82 13.93
CA LEU A 108 -24.00 -6.46 13.06
C LEU A 108 -23.05 -5.46 13.73
N LEU A 109 -23.59 -4.41 14.36
CA LEU A 109 -22.80 -3.39 15.05
C LEU A 109 -21.97 -4.01 16.19
N ASN A 110 -22.60 -4.82 17.03
CA ASN A 110 -21.92 -5.50 18.13
C ASN A 110 -20.85 -6.47 17.63
N PHE A 111 -21.15 -7.22 16.57
CA PHE A 111 -20.19 -8.11 15.93
C PHE A 111 -18.97 -7.33 15.40
N ALA A 112 -19.18 -6.24 14.67
CA ALA A 112 -18.10 -5.41 14.12
C ALA A 112 -17.22 -4.79 15.22
N LYS A 113 -17.81 -4.31 16.32
CA LYS A 113 -17.06 -3.78 17.48
C LYS A 113 -16.20 -4.85 18.15
N LEU A 114 -16.75 -6.06 18.33
CA LEU A 114 -16.02 -7.17 18.93
C LEU A 114 -14.88 -7.66 18.02
N ASP A 115 -15.14 -7.84 16.73
CA ASP A 115 -14.12 -8.22 15.74
C ASP A 115 -12.99 -7.18 15.68
N PHE A 116 -13.33 -5.89 15.64
CA PHE A 116 -12.35 -4.81 15.60
C PHE A 116 -11.43 -4.83 16.81
N ASN A 117 -12.00 -4.92 18.02
CA ASN A 117 -11.25 -4.93 19.26
C ASN A 117 -10.40 -6.20 19.42
N LEU A 118 -10.91 -7.37 19.01
CA LEU A 118 -10.17 -8.63 19.04
C LEU A 118 -8.93 -8.55 18.15
N LEU A 119 -9.11 -8.10 16.92
CA LEU A 119 -8.02 -7.95 15.97
C LEU A 119 -7.03 -6.87 16.38
N GLN A 120 -7.50 -5.74 16.92
CA GLN A 120 -6.61 -4.71 17.47
C GLN A 120 -5.73 -5.28 18.59
N LYS A 121 -6.25 -6.14 19.47
CA LYS A 121 -5.45 -6.80 20.51
C LYS A 121 -4.39 -7.74 19.95
N MET A 122 -4.74 -8.52 18.93
CA MET A 122 -3.79 -9.36 18.21
C MET A 122 -2.71 -8.51 17.54
N HIS A 123 -3.08 -7.42 16.87
CA HIS A 123 -2.13 -6.52 16.20
C HIS A 123 -1.21 -5.79 17.18
N GLN A 124 -1.70 -5.40 18.37
CA GLN A 124 -0.89 -4.82 19.44
C GLN A 124 0.14 -5.81 19.96
N TRP A 125 -0.24 -7.09 20.11
CA TRP A 125 0.68 -8.15 20.49
C TRP A 125 1.75 -8.38 19.40
N GLU A 126 1.34 -8.48 18.13
CA GLU A 126 2.27 -8.62 16.99
C GLU A 126 3.28 -7.46 16.96
N LEU A 127 2.81 -6.21 17.10
CA LEU A 127 3.68 -5.04 17.15
C LEU A 127 4.64 -5.08 18.35
N SER A 128 4.19 -5.54 19.52
CA SER A 128 5.08 -5.70 20.69
C SER A 128 6.24 -6.65 20.41
N GLU A 129 5.96 -7.79 19.77
CA GLU A 129 7.00 -8.76 19.37
C GLU A 129 7.97 -8.17 18.33
N ILE A 130 7.43 -7.45 17.34
CA ILE A 130 8.23 -6.80 16.29
C ILE A 130 9.12 -5.70 16.88
N THR A 131 8.57 -4.85 17.75
CA THR A 131 9.35 -3.79 18.41
C THR A 131 10.41 -4.38 19.34
N ARG A 132 10.16 -5.52 20.00
CA ARG A 132 11.18 -6.19 20.80
C ARG A 132 12.33 -6.67 19.92
N TRP A 133 12.02 -7.37 18.84
CA TRP A 133 13.01 -7.80 17.84
C TRP A 133 13.81 -6.59 17.30
N TRP A 134 13.14 -5.50 16.95
CA TRP A 134 13.81 -4.29 16.46
C TRP A 134 14.78 -3.67 17.46
N LYS A 135 14.38 -3.60 18.75
CA LYS A 135 15.24 -3.10 19.82
C LYS A 135 16.47 -3.97 20.05
N GLU A 136 16.34 -5.29 19.95
CA GLU A 136 17.45 -6.25 20.11
C GLU A 136 18.53 -6.08 19.03
N LEU A 137 18.17 -5.58 17.84
CA LEU A 137 19.13 -5.26 16.77
C LEU A 137 20.04 -4.08 17.12
N ASP A 138 19.60 -3.18 18.01
CA ASP A 138 20.31 -1.97 18.47
C ASP A 138 20.74 -1.04 17.31
N PHE A 139 19.92 -0.95 16.26
CA PHE A 139 20.18 -0.12 15.09
C PHE A 139 20.20 1.37 15.38
N ALA A 140 19.45 1.83 16.40
CA ALA A 140 19.55 3.21 16.86
C ALA A 140 20.99 3.62 17.24
N LYS A 141 21.82 2.67 17.72
CA LYS A 141 23.24 2.92 18.00
C LYS A 141 24.15 2.59 16.83
N LYS A 142 23.88 1.49 16.11
CA LYS A 142 24.72 1.02 15.00
C LYS A 142 24.59 1.89 13.74
N MET A 143 23.42 2.49 13.53
CA MET A 143 23.04 3.27 12.35
C MET A 143 22.24 4.50 12.79
N PRO A 144 22.87 5.48 13.46
CA PRO A 144 22.17 6.64 14.03
C PRO A 144 21.60 7.60 12.97
N PHE A 145 21.97 7.42 11.70
CA PHE A 145 21.42 8.17 10.57
C PHE A 145 20.05 7.65 10.11
N ALA A 146 19.75 6.38 10.38
CA ALA A 146 18.54 5.73 9.89
C ALA A 146 17.31 6.19 10.67
N ILE A 147 16.21 6.43 9.97
CA ILE A 147 14.97 6.87 10.58
C ILE A 147 14.24 5.65 11.16
N ASP A 148 13.91 5.70 12.45
CA ASP A 148 13.12 4.63 13.08
C ASP A 148 11.67 4.70 12.60
N ARG A 149 11.30 3.77 11.71
CA ARG A 149 9.97 3.66 11.10
C ARG A 149 9.25 2.35 11.44
N ILE A 150 9.64 1.65 12.52
CA ILE A 150 9.15 0.28 12.74
C ILE A 150 7.62 0.21 12.92
N VAL A 151 7.02 1.24 13.54
CA VAL A 151 5.57 1.31 13.76
C VAL A 151 4.83 1.63 12.46
N GLU A 152 5.37 2.56 11.66
CA GLU A 152 4.86 2.94 10.34
C GLU A 152 4.95 1.76 9.37
N CYS A 153 6.09 1.06 9.35
CA CYS A 153 6.31 -0.16 8.59
C CYS A 153 5.25 -1.22 8.92
N TYR A 154 5.02 -1.48 10.21
CA TYR A 154 3.98 -2.40 10.64
C TYR A 154 2.59 -1.94 10.21
N PHE A 155 2.30 -0.64 10.34
CA PHE A 155 1.02 -0.06 9.94
C PHE A 155 0.76 -0.17 8.42
N TRP A 156 1.78 0.06 7.59
CA TRP A 156 1.69 -0.17 6.14
C TRP A 156 1.40 -1.63 5.82
N ILE A 157 2.04 -2.58 6.53
CA ILE A 157 1.81 -4.01 6.34
C ILE A 157 0.41 -4.44 6.80
N LEU A 158 -0.15 -3.81 7.84
CA LEU A 158 -1.57 -4.01 8.20
C LEU A 158 -2.52 -3.60 7.06
N GLY A 159 -2.13 -2.63 6.24
CA GLY A 159 -2.86 -2.24 5.04
C GLY A 159 -2.87 -3.31 3.94
N VAL A 160 -1.85 -4.16 3.87
CA VAL A 160 -1.78 -5.26 2.89
C VAL A 160 -2.73 -6.39 3.26
N TYR A 161 -2.79 -6.75 4.55
CA TYR A 161 -3.76 -7.70 5.09
C TYR A 161 -3.87 -7.58 6.62
N PHE A 162 -5.09 -7.49 7.14
CA PHE A 162 -5.33 -7.32 8.57
C PHE A 162 -5.87 -8.58 9.24
N GLU A 163 -6.27 -9.58 8.47
CA GLU A 163 -7.02 -10.74 8.93
C GLU A 163 -6.13 -11.70 9.76
N PRO A 164 -6.70 -12.46 10.73
CA PRO A 164 -5.91 -13.25 11.67
C PRO A 164 -4.97 -14.26 11.01
N GLN A 165 -5.42 -14.91 9.92
CA GLN A 165 -4.68 -15.95 9.21
C GLN A 165 -3.35 -15.48 8.60
N TYR A 166 -3.16 -14.17 8.47
CA TYR A 166 -1.96 -13.58 7.87
C TYR A 166 -0.93 -13.08 8.90
N LEU A 167 -1.05 -13.45 10.18
CA LEU A 167 -0.11 -13.08 11.24
C LEU A 167 1.36 -13.36 10.86
N LEU A 168 1.64 -14.57 10.37
CA LEU A 168 2.99 -14.94 9.98
C LEU A 168 3.48 -14.10 8.80
N ALA A 169 2.61 -13.87 7.82
CA ALA A 169 2.91 -13.06 6.64
C ALA A 169 3.22 -11.62 7.02
N ARG A 170 2.42 -11.01 7.92
CA ARG A 170 2.67 -9.66 8.44
C ARG A 170 4.00 -9.58 9.15
N ARG A 171 4.27 -10.52 10.07
CA ARG A 171 5.53 -10.56 10.79
C ARG A 171 6.74 -10.63 9.85
N MET A 172 6.68 -11.46 8.81
CA MET A 172 7.76 -11.57 7.83
C MET A 172 7.91 -10.29 7.01
N LEU A 173 6.80 -9.79 6.46
CA LEU A 173 6.80 -8.63 5.58
C LEU A 173 7.21 -7.34 6.33
N THR A 174 6.79 -7.17 7.59
CA THR A 174 7.20 -6.03 8.42
C THR A 174 8.71 -6.03 8.69
N LYS A 175 9.32 -7.20 8.91
CA LYS A 175 10.77 -7.29 9.07
C LYS A 175 11.49 -6.92 7.78
N VAL A 176 11.00 -7.40 6.63
CA VAL A 176 11.59 -7.09 5.32
C VAL A 176 11.47 -5.60 5.02
N ILE A 177 10.27 -5.00 5.12
CA ILE A 177 10.07 -3.59 4.79
C ILE A 177 10.90 -2.66 5.70
N ALA A 178 10.98 -2.95 7.00
CA ALA A 178 11.77 -2.13 7.94
C ALA A 178 13.27 -2.15 7.61
N LEU A 179 13.81 -3.31 7.22
CA LEU A 179 15.21 -3.42 6.81
C LEU A 179 15.46 -2.76 5.46
N THR A 180 14.53 -2.90 4.51
CA THR A 180 14.65 -2.21 3.22
C THR A 180 14.52 -0.70 3.36
N SER A 181 13.77 -0.18 4.35
CA SER A 181 13.73 1.26 4.65
C SER A 181 15.06 1.79 5.18
N ILE A 182 15.81 1.01 5.98
CA ILE A 182 17.18 1.41 6.36
C ILE A 182 18.08 1.44 5.12
N ILE A 183 17.94 0.45 4.23
CA ILE A 183 18.73 0.41 2.99
C ILE A 183 18.38 1.63 2.12
N ASP A 184 17.10 1.99 2.03
CA ASP A 184 16.64 3.21 1.34
C ASP A 184 17.31 4.48 1.91
N ASP A 185 17.33 4.65 3.23
CA ASP A 185 18.04 5.77 3.89
C ASP A 185 19.55 5.78 3.55
N ILE A 186 20.18 4.61 3.39
CA ILE A 186 21.58 4.49 2.94
C ILE A 186 21.73 4.98 1.50
N TYR A 187 20.85 4.59 0.58
CA TYR A 187 20.93 4.98 -0.84
C TYR A 187 20.61 6.47 -1.05
N ASP A 188 19.66 7.02 -0.29
CA ASP A 188 19.17 8.39 -0.52
C ASP A 188 19.95 9.48 0.21
N VAL A 189 20.47 9.18 1.41
CA VAL A 189 21.00 10.21 2.31
C VAL A 189 22.47 10.00 2.65
N TYR A 190 22.87 8.76 2.96
CA TYR A 190 24.12 8.55 3.70
C TYR A 190 25.27 7.98 2.86
N GLY A 191 25.02 6.98 2.01
CA GLY A 191 26.06 6.24 1.29
C GLY A 191 26.70 7.05 0.16
N THR A 192 28.01 6.87 -0.05
CA THR A 192 28.69 7.44 -1.23
C THR A 192 28.43 6.57 -2.47
N LEU A 193 28.57 7.14 -3.66
CA LEU A 193 28.37 6.39 -4.91
C LEU A 193 29.23 5.12 -4.96
N GLU A 194 30.48 5.19 -4.51
CA GLU A 194 31.41 4.06 -4.45
C GLU A 194 30.92 2.98 -3.47
N GLU A 195 30.43 3.38 -2.30
CA GLU A 195 29.88 2.46 -1.30
C GLU A 195 28.60 1.78 -1.79
N LEU A 196 27.74 2.50 -2.53
CA LEU A 196 26.49 1.96 -3.08
C LEU A 196 26.73 0.96 -4.22
N VAL A 197 27.80 1.14 -5.00
CA VAL A 197 28.26 0.12 -5.96
C VAL A 197 28.68 -1.15 -5.21
N LEU A 198 29.49 -1.01 -4.14
CA LEU A 198 29.86 -2.16 -3.31
C LEU A 198 28.65 -2.83 -2.66
N PHE A 199 27.65 -2.06 -2.23
CA PHE A 199 26.41 -2.62 -1.70
C PHE A 199 25.65 -3.44 -2.73
N THR A 200 25.59 -2.93 -3.95
CA THR A 200 24.97 -3.62 -5.08
C THR A 200 25.71 -4.91 -5.43
N ASP A 201 27.04 -4.90 -5.43
CA ASP A 201 27.88 -6.07 -5.73
C ASP A 201 27.86 -7.11 -4.60
N ALA A 202 27.72 -6.67 -3.34
CA ALA A 202 27.60 -7.55 -2.19
C ALA A 202 26.33 -8.42 -2.22
N ILE A 203 25.30 -7.99 -2.95
CA ILE A 203 24.08 -8.78 -3.18
C ILE A 203 24.38 -10.08 -3.94
N GLU A 204 25.41 -10.09 -4.77
CA GLU A 204 25.86 -11.27 -5.53
C GLU A 204 27.06 -11.99 -4.90
N SER A 205 27.68 -11.40 -3.87
CA SER A 205 28.97 -11.82 -3.35
C SER A 205 29.01 -11.90 -1.82
N ALA A 206 30.19 -11.70 -1.22
CA ALA A 206 30.39 -11.84 0.22
C ALA A 206 30.22 -10.49 0.94
N ILE A 207 29.49 -10.51 2.05
CA ILE A 207 29.24 -9.37 2.96
C ILE A 207 30.52 -8.63 3.41
N ASP A 208 31.67 -9.31 3.36
CA ASP A 208 32.97 -8.81 3.82
C ASP A 208 33.43 -7.55 3.08
N GLN A 209 32.95 -7.33 1.85
CA GLN A 209 33.31 -6.17 1.02
C GLN A 209 32.52 -4.90 1.34
N LEU A 210 31.45 -4.99 2.14
CA LEU A 210 30.65 -3.83 2.52
C LEU A 210 31.40 -2.92 3.51
N PRO A 211 31.09 -1.61 3.56
CA PRO A 211 31.43 -0.76 4.68
C PRO A 211 30.89 -1.32 6.00
N ASP A 212 31.65 -1.18 7.09
CA ASP A 212 31.32 -1.79 8.39
C ASP A 212 29.98 -1.33 8.96
N TYR A 213 29.52 -0.12 8.63
CA TYR A 213 28.22 0.38 9.06
C TYR A 213 27.03 -0.25 8.32
N MET A 214 27.24 -0.75 7.09
CA MET A 214 26.18 -1.37 6.27
C MET A 214 26.00 -2.86 6.61
N LYS A 215 27.07 -3.55 7.03
CA LYS A 215 27.08 -4.99 7.34
C LYS A 215 25.98 -5.41 8.33
N PRO A 216 25.72 -4.70 9.44
CA PRO A 216 24.70 -5.13 10.41
C PRO A 216 23.29 -5.19 9.80
N CYS A 217 22.92 -4.21 8.97
CA CYS A 217 21.62 -4.20 8.30
C CYS A 217 21.52 -5.34 7.30
N TYR A 218 22.52 -5.47 6.43
CA TYR A 218 22.54 -6.49 5.38
C TYR A 218 22.56 -7.92 5.95
N GLN A 219 23.36 -8.18 6.99
CA GLN A 219 23.37 -9.47 7.69
C GLN A 219 21.99 -9.79 8.28
N THR A 220 21.36 -8.81 8.92
CA THR A 220 20.02 -9.00 9.51
C THR A 220 18.98 -9.29 8.44
N LEU A 221 19.09 -8.68 7.26
CA LEU A 221 18.23 -8.98 6.11
C LEU A 221 18.39 -10.43 5.66
N LEU A 222 19.63 -10.92 5.51
CA LEU A 222 19.90 -12.31 5.17
C LEU A 222 19.33 -13.26 6.24
N ASP A 223 19.51 -12.96 7.52
CA ASP A 223 19.00 -13.77 8.64
C ASP A 223 17.47 -13.84 8.62
N VAL A 224 16.79 -12.72 8.32
CA VAL A 224 15.33 -12.69 8.14
C VAL A 224 14.91 -13.58 6.98
N TYR A 225 15.57 -13.50 5.83
CA TYR A 225 15.24 -14.35 4.69
C TYR A 225 15.54 -15.84 4.94
N ASN A 226 16.58 -16.16 5.71
CA ASN A 226 16.87 -17.54 6.12
C ASN A 226 15.79 -18.07 7.06
N MET A 227 15.33 -17.27 8.03
CA MET A 227 14.18 -17.63 8.87
C MET A 227 12.91 -17.85 8.05
N ILE A 228 12.66 -17.01 7.04
CA ILE A 228 11.52 -17.19 6.12
C ILE A 228 11.66 -18.50 5.33
N ASP A 229 12.86 -18.79 4.82
CA ASP A 229 13.16 -20.00 4.06
C ASP A 229 12.95 -21.27 4.88
N GLU A 230 13.44 -21.30 6.13
CA GLU A 230 13.19 -22.41 7.03
C GLU A 230 11.70 -22.64 7.27
N GLU A 231 10.95 -21.57 7.54
CA GLU A 231 9.51 -21.63 7.79
C GLU A 231 8.73 -22.07 6.55
N MET A 232 9.12 -21.64 5.36
CA MET A 232 8.51 -22.07 4.10
C MET A 232 8.91 -23.49 3.70
N THR A 233 10.14 -23.91 4.00
CA THR A 233 10.63 -25.28 3.77
C THR A 233 9.83 -26.28 4.59
N ARG A 234 9.57 -25.99 5.88
CA ARG A 234 8.70 -26.82 6.73
C ARG A 234 7.28 -27.00 6.16
N LYS A 235 6.83 -26.06 5.32
CA LYS A 235 5.51 -26.07 4.66
C LYS A 235 5.55 -26.58 3.21
N GLY A 236 6.70 -27.06 2.73
CA GLY A 236 6.88 -27.51 1.34
C GLY A 236 6.78 -26.39 0.31
N ARG A 237 7.12 -25.14 0.69
CA ARG A 237 6.90 -23.91 -0.09
C ARG A 237 8.17 -23.06 -0.24
N SER A 238 9.35 -23.64 -0.07
CA SER A 238 10.65 -22.94 -0.19
C SER A 238 10.80 -22.17 -1.50
N TYR A 239 10.24 -22.69 -2.60
CA TYR A 239 10.23 -22.04 -3.91
C TYR A 239 9.75 -20.57 -3.85
N ARG A 240 8.82 -20.23 -2.94
CA ARG A 240 8.28 -18.87 -2.78
C ARG A 240 9.34 -17.87 -2.32
N VAL A 241 10.30 -18.33 -1.50
CA VAL A 241 11.35 -17.47 -0.96
C VAL A 241 12.37 -17.12 -2.03
N HIS A 242 12.59 -17.99 -3.01
CA HIS A 242 13.41 -17.68 -4.18
C HIS A 242 12.85 -16.50 -4.96
N TYR A 243 11.54 -16.45 -5.23
CA TYR A 243 10.94 -15.28 -5.90
C TYR A 243 11.13 -14.00 -5.08
N ALA A 244 10.87 -14.03 -3.76
CA ALA A 244 11.04 -12.87 -2.91
C ALA A 244 12.49 -12.36 -2.91
N LYS A 245 13.47 -13.27 -2.74
CA LYS A 245 14.90 -12.95 -2.83
C LYS A 245 15.25 -12.34 -4.19
N SER A 246 14.86 -12.98 -5.30
CA SER A 246 15.14 -12.47 -6.65
C SER A 246 14.56 -11.07 -6.89
N THR A 247 13.34 -10.80 -6.40
CA THR A 247 12.75 -9.46 -6.53
C THR A 247 13.44 -8.42 -5.65
N LEU A 248 13.89 -8.79 -4.44
CA LEU A 248 14.69 -7.92 -3.59
C LEU A 248 16.02 -7.58 -4.26
N GLU A 249 16.75 -8.60 -4.74
CA GLU A 249 18.01 -8.40 -5.46
C GLU A 249 17.82 -7.49 -6.67
N TYR A 250 16.76 -7.71 -7.44
CA TYR A 250 16.45 -6.88 -8.61
C TYR A 250 16.14 -5.42 -8.24
N THR A 251 15.40 -5.19 -7.16
CA THR A 251 15.11 -3.83 -6.65
C THR A 251 16.39 -3.12 -6.18
N LEU A 252 17.25 -3.84 -5.45
CA LEU A 252 18.46 -3.27 -4.85
C LEU A 252 19.63 -3.10 -5.83
N LYS A 253 19.69 -3.85 -6.95
CA LYS A 253 20.79 -3.77 -7.93
C LYS A 253 20.75 -2.57 -8.87
N LYS A 254 19.62 -1.89 -8.97
CA LYS A 254 19.38 -0.85 -9.98
C LYS A 254 19.74 0.61 -9.60
N PRO A 255 20.26 0.99 -8.41
CA PRO A 255 20.57 2.40 -8.17
C PRO A 255 21.89 2.83 -8.83
N ASN A 256 21.77 3.53 -9.96
CA ASN A 256 22.34 4.86 -10.25
C ASN A 256 22.49 5.09 -11.76
N GLY A 257 21.39 5.46 -12.42
CA GLY A 257 21.43 6.03 -13.78
C GLY A 257 21.55 7.56 -13.78
N PHE A 258 21.21 8.23 -12.68
CA PHE A 258 21.15 9.69 -12.63
C PHE A 258 22.30 10.22 -11.80
N THR A 259 23.41 10.50 -12.47
CA THR A 259 24.41 11.39 -11.87
C THR A 259 23.76 12.75 -11.64
N LYS A 260 24.11 13.44 -10.54
CA LYS A 260 23.59 14.79 -10.20
C LYS A 260 23.70 15.85 -11.32
N ALA A 261 24.36 15.53 -12.43
CA ALA A 261 24.67 16.45 -13.51
C ALA A 261 23.59 16.55 -14.60
N THR A 262 22.57 15.68 -14.65
CA THR A 262 21.55 15.74 -15.73
C THR A 262 20.17 15.30 -15.27
N VAL A 263 19.16 16.14 -15.51
CA VAL A 263 17.76 15.79 -15.30
C VAL A 263 17.35 14.81 -16.41
N PRO A 264 16.90 13.58 -16.08
CA PRO A 264 16.49 12.61 -17.09
C PRO A 264 15.16 12.96 -17.74
N SER A 265 14.88 12.32 -18.88
CA SER A 265 13.52 12.32 -19.44
C SER A 265 12.56 11.62 -18.47
N ILE A 266 11.27 11.96 -18.52
CA ILE A 266 10.25 11.28 -17.70
C ILE A 266 10.21 9.77 -17.98
N GLU A 267 10.47 9.36 -19.22
CA GLU A 267 10.48 7.95 -19.62
C GLU A 267 11.67 7.20 -18.98
N ASP A 268 12.87 7.77 -19.06
CA ASP A 268 14.07 7.19 -18.45
C ASP A 268 13.94 7.15 -16.93
N TYR A 269 13.42 8.23 -16.34
CA TYR A 269 13.12 8.31 -14.92
C TYR A 269 12.17 7.20 -14.47
N MET A 270 10.99 7.11 -15.09
CA MET A 270 9.96 6.14 -14.69
C MET A 270 10.43 4.70 -14.84
N ARG A 271 11.27 4.40 -15.84
CA ARG A 271 11.84 3.06 -16.02
C ARG A 271 12.67 2.60 -14.81
N VAL A 272 13.38 3.52 -14.16
CA VAL A 272 14.15 3.22 -12.95
C VAL A 272 13.27 3.34 -11.70
N ALA A 273 12.51 4.43 -11.60
CA ALA A 273 11.74 4.80 -10.41
C ALA A 273 10.64 3.78 -10.06
N LEU A 274 10.02 3.14 -11.05
CA LEU A 274 9.03 2.08 -10.83
C LEU A 274 9.63 0.80 -10.24
N LEU A 275 10.91 0.54 -10.48
CA LEU A 275 11.60 -0.62 -9.92
C LEU A 275 12.06 -0.35 -8.49
N THR A 276 12.58 0.85 -8.25
CA THR A 276 13.11 1.25 -6.94
C THR A 276 12.03 1.58 -5.92
N CYS A 277 10.77 1.80 -6.32
CA CYS A 277 9.67 2.05 -5.37
C CYS A 277 9.32 0.83 -4.49
N GLY A 278 9.91 -0.35 -4.76
CA GLY A 278 9.80 -1.53 -3.89
C GLY A 278 8.47 -2.28 -3.97
N TYR A 279 7.44 -1.79 -4.68
CA TYR A 279 6.12 -2.43 -4.71
C TYR A 279 6.11 -3.83 -5.31
N THR A 280 6.96 -4.13 -6.31
CA THR A 280 7.13 -5.50 -6.83
C THR A 280 7.70 -6.43 -5.76
N MET A 281 8.71 -5.96 -5.02
CA MET A 281 9.33 -6.71 -3.92
C MET A 281 8.32 -6.92 -2.77
N LEU A 282 7.59 -5.88 -2.36
CA LEU A 282 6.59 -5.96 -1.31
C LEU A 282 5.44 -6.91 -1.70
N THR A 283 4.94 -6.81 -2.94
CA THR A 283 3.88 -7.69 -3.45
C THR A 283 4.35 -9.15 -3.43
N THR A 284 5.53 -9.43 -3.98
CA THR A 284 6.09 -10.79 -4.04
C THR A 284 6.31 -11.36 -2.64
N THR A 285 6.91 -10.58 -1.75
CA THR A 285 7.16 -10.98 -0.36
C THR A 285 5.86 -11.20 0.40
N SER A 286 4.82 -10.39 0.13
CA SER A 286 3.51 -10.54 0.76
C SER A 286 2.84 -11.88 0.43
N PHE A 287 3.12 -12.45 -0.75
CA PHE A 287 2.55 -13.74 -1.18
C PHE A 287 3.19 -14.93 -0.46
N VAL A 288 4.44 -14.79 0.00
CA VAL A 288 5.20 -15.88 0.65
C VAL A 288 4.39 -16.48 1.81
N GLY A 289 3.91 -15.62 2.71
CA GLY A 289 3.17 -16.03 3.90
C GLY A 289 1.66 -16.27 3.69
N LYS A 290 1.11 -16.04 2.48
CA LYS A 290 -0.34 -16.03 2.24
C LYS A 290 -0.96 -17.42 2.00
N GLY A 291 -0.64 -18.37 2.88
CA GLY A 291 -1.29 -19.69 2.95
C GLY A 291 -1.30 -20.49 1.65
N GLU A 292 -2.32 -21.33 1.46
CA GLU A 292 -2.51 -22.18 0.26
C GLU A 292 -3.08 -21.44 -0.93
N VAL A 293 -3.63 -20.24 -0.71
CA VAL A 293 -4.25 -19.43 -1.78
C VAL A 293 -3.23 -19.02 -2.85
N MET A 294 -1.94 -18.95 -2.52
CA MET A 294 -0.89 -18.58 -3.47
C MET A 294 -0.30 -19.79 -4.19
N SER A 295 -0.55 -19.90 -5.49
CA SER A 295 0.05 -20.91 -6.36
C SER A 295 1.40 -20.43 -6.93
N LYS A 296 2.12 -21.29 -7.65
CA LYS A 296 3.36 -20.89 -8.33
C LYS A 296 3.07 -19.87 -9.45
N GLU A 297 1.95 -20.05 -10.15
CA GLU A 297 1.49 -19.18 -11.22
C GLU A 297 1.25 -17.75 -10.71
N ALA A 298 0.83 -17.59 -9.45
CA ALA A 298 0.71 -16.27 -8.83
C ALA A 298 2.07 -15.55 -8.70
N PHE A 299 3.14 -16.29 -8.39
CA PHE A 299 4.50 -15.72 -8.34
C PHE A 299 5.03 -15.43 -9.74
N ASP A 300 4.85 -16.35 -10.68
CA ASP A 300 5.22 -16.14 -12.08
C ASP A 300 4.53 -14.90 -12.66
N TRP A 301 3.24 -14.70 -12.34
CA TRP A 301 2.46 -13.54 -12.76
C TRP A 301 2.96 -12.22 -12.16
N VAL A 302 3.31 -12.18 -10.86
CA VAL A 302 3.87 -10.96 -10.25
C VAL A 302 5.24 -10.64 -10.87
N SER A 303 6.04 -11.66 -11.17
CA SER A 303 7.37 -11.49 -11.77
C SER A 303 7.33 -11.18 -13.28
N SER A 304 6.18 -11.32 -13.95
CA SER A 304 6.03 -11.10 -15.40
C SER A 304 5.47 -9.72 -15.76
N ASP A 305 5.94 -8.64 -15.12
CA ASP A 305 5.51 -7.27 -15.41
C ASP A 305 3.98 -7.06 -15.33
N SER A 306 3.37 -7.59 -14.25
CA SER A 306 1.93 -7.49 -14.04
C SER A 306 1.42 -6.04 -14.04
N LEU A 307 0.39 -5.76 -14.87
CA LEU A 307 -0.18 -4.42 -15.04
C LEU A 307 -0.66 -3.79 -13.72
N ILE A 308 -1.22 -4.58 -12.81
CA ILE A 308 -1.69 -4.05 -11.52
C ILE A 308 -0.53 -3.69 -10.60
N VAL A 309 0.56 -4.47 -10.63
CA VAL A 309 1.79 -4.16 -9.89
C VAL A 309 2.41 -2.90 -10.47
N GLN A 310 2.52 -2.79 -11.79
CA GLN A 310 3.01 -1.57 -12.46
C GLN A 310 2.16 -0.35 -12.13
N ALA A 311 0.83 -0.46 -12.19
CA ALA A 311 -0.06 0.63 -11.82
C ALA A 311 0.11 1.04 -10.35
N SER A 312 0.26 0.08 -9.44
CA SER A 312 0.52 0.37 -8.03
C SER A 312 1.88 1.04 -7.81
N SER A 313 2.91 0.62 -8.54
CA SER A 313 4.24 1.25 -8.52
C SER A 313 4.19 2.69 -9.04
N VAL A 314 3.40 2.97 -10.09
CA VAL A 314 3.19 4.33 -10.61
C VAL A 314 2.55 5.22 -9.55
N VAL A 315 1.49 4.73 -8.90
CA VAL A 315 0.81 5.48 -7.83
C VAL A 315 1.77 5.73 -6.67
N CYS A 316 2.47 4.70 -6.20
CA CYS A 316 3.44 4.82 -5.12
C CYS A 316 4.51 5.87 -5.44
N ARG A 317 5.21 5.70 -6.56
CA ARG A 317 6.34 6.54 -6.92
C ARG A 317 5.92 8.01 -7.07
N LEU A 318 4.92 8.29 -7.90
CA LEU A 318 4.51 9.65 -8.17
C LEU A 318 3.96 10.36 -6.92
N MET A 319 3.20 9.66 -6.07
CA MET A 319 2.72 10.26 -4.83
C MET A 319 3.86 10.55 -3.85
N ASP A 320 4.82 9.63 -3.74
CA ASP A 320 5.99 9.77 -2.89
C ASP A 320 6.83 10.98 -3.31
N ASP A 321 7.19 11.09 -4.60
CA ASP A 321 8.02 12.21 -5.10
C ASP A 321 7.30 13.57 -4.95
N MET A 322 5.98 13.62 -5.18
CA MET A 322 5.18 14.84 -5.03
C MET A 322 5.15 15.35 -3.59
N VAL A 323 5.14 14.45 -2.61
CA VAL A 323 5.18 14.81 -1.18
C VAL A 323 6.60 15.12 -0.74
N GLY A 324 7.58 14.31 -1.17
CA GLY A 324 9.00 14.50 -0.87
C GLY A 324 9.52 15.86 -1.30
N HIS A 325 9.12 16.35 -2.48
CA HIS A 325 9.48 17.71 -2.93
C HIS A 325 8.96 18.80 -1.96
N LYS A 326 7.74 18.65 -1.41
CA LYS A 326 7.14 19.65 -0.50
C LYS A 326 7.80 19.73 0.87
N VAL A 327 8.55 18.70 1.26
CA VAL A 327 9.29 18.66 2.53
C VAL A 327 10.67 19.31 2.40
N ILE A 328 11.20 19.42 1.18
CA ILE A 328 12.54 19.92 0.87
C ILE A 328 12.53 21.38 0.34
N SER A 329 11.36 21.91 -0.06
CA SER A 329 11.16 23.29 -0.54
C SER A 329 10.62 24.23 0.53
#